data_AF-A0AAV1J1J3-F1
#
_entry.id   AF-A0AAV1J1J3-F1
#
_cell.length_a   1.000
_cell.length_b   1.000
_cell.length_c   1.000
_cell.angle_alpha   90.00
_cell.angle_beta   90.00
_cell.angle_gamma   90.00
#
_symmetry.space_group_name_H-M   'P 1'
#
loop_
_entity.id
_entity.type
_entity.pdbx_description
1 polymer ?
#
loop_
_entity_poly.entity_id
_entity_poly.type
_entity_poly.pdbx_seq_one_letter_code
_entity_poly.pdbx_strand_id
1 'polypeptide(L)'
;MGVPMIKKCCFCATLHTGTLIIAYLYMVWALLELTGYCLLVTLAPIGQDGKVSAHRYVLYVAAAIVSGIHLLCSLLLLVAAYKKLASLTLPWTIVTGILTALFFVMCLTGISLILQDSGKTLEIEIVVIAVHLTRACISVYCIVVVHSRHKEIMYEKDEARFQGSARMYYPVKTSDYPVVF
;
A
#
# COMPACT_ATOMS: atom_id res chain seq x y z
N MET A 1 -5.57 0.65 21.20
CA MET A 1 -4.32 -0.17 21.18
C MET A 1 -3.36 0.46 20.18
N GLY A 2 -2.22 0.98 20.64
CA GLY A 2 -1.29 1.74 19.80
C GLY A 2 -0.34 0.83 19.03
N VAL A 3 -0.40 0.84 17.70
CA VAL A 3 0.60 0.17 16.84
C VAL A 3 1.98 0.80 17.08
N PRO A 4 3.03 0.01 17.37
CA PRO A 4 4.36 0.50 17.71
C PRO A 4 4.99 1.31 16.58
N MET A 5 5.65 2.42 16.92
CA MET A 5 6.37 3.26 15.95
C MET A 5 7.79 2.76 15.73
N ILE A 6 8.16 2.57 14.47
CA ILE A 6 9.49 2.12 14.06
C ILE A 6 10.36 3.36 13.82
N LYS A 7 11.44 3.55 14.60
CA LYS A 7 12.34 4.72 14.51
C LYS A 7 13.39 4.64 13.39
N LYS A 8 13.58 3.49 12.73
CA LYS A 8 14.54 3.28 11.65
C LYS A 8 13.95 2.35 10.58
N CYS A 9 14.04 2.73 9.30
CA CYS A 9 13.67 1.84 8.20
C CYS A 9 14.87 0.96 7.77
N CYS A 10 14.64 -0.06 6.94
CA CYS A 10 15.69 -0.97 6.43
C CYS A 10 16.99 -0.22 6.04
N PHE A 11 18.15 -0.81 6.35
CA PHE A 11 19.48 -0.28 5.99
C PHE A 11 19.86 1.08 6.62
N CYS A 12 19.45 1.38 7.86
CA CYS A 12 19.83 2.61 8.59
C CYS A 12 19.38 3.92 7.93
N ALA A 13 18.51 3.87 6.90
CA ALA A 13 17.99 5.05 6.24
C ALA A 13 16.89 5.73 7.08
N THR A 14 16.82 7.06 6.98
CA THR A 14 15.75 7.85 7.61
C THR A 14 14.39 7.43 7.06
N LEU A 15 13.36 7.45 7.91
CA LEU A 15 11.99 7.06 7.54
C LEU A 15 11.44 7.88 6.36
N HIS A 16 11.94 9.10 6.20
CA HIS A 16 11.67 9.96 5.05
C HIS A 16 12.18 9.37 3.72
N THR A 17 13.42 8.88 3.70
CA THR A 17 14.04 8.29 2.50
C THR A 17 13.34 7.00 2.11
N GLY A 18 13.00 6.15 3.10
CA GLY A 18 12.22 4.93 2.86
C GLY A 18 10.85 5.22 2.24
N THR A 19 10.14 6.24 2.73
CA THR A 19 8.84 6.65 2.17
C THR A 19 8.97 7.17 0.73
N LEU A 20 10.04 7.91 0.41
CA LEU A 20 10.30 8.40 -0.95
C LEU A 20 10.60 7.24 -1.92
N ILE A 21 11.43 6.28 -1.51
CA ILE A 21 11.75 5.10 -2.34
C ILE A 21 10.48 4.29 -2.60
N ILE A 22 9.68 4.03 -1.57
CA ILE A 22 8.41 3.31 -1.71
C ILE A 22 7.46 4.06 -2.65
N ALA A 23 7.32 5.38 -2.50
CA ALA A 23 6.47 6.18 -3.37
C ALA A 23 6.90 6.10 -4.84
N TYR A 24 8.21 6.14 -5.10
CA TYR A 24 8.74 6.03 -6.46
C TYR A 24 8.51 4.64 -7.06
N LEU A 25 8.78 3.58 -6.30
CA LEU A 25 8.54 2.20 -6.74
C LEU A 25 7.06 1.95 -7.06
N TYR A 26 6.14 2.41 -6.19
CA TYR A 26 4.71 2.28 -6.44
C TYR A 26 4.23 3.13 -7.62
N MET A 27 4.82 4.30 -7.84
CA MET A 27 4.50 5.11 -9.02
C MET A 27 4.91 4.40 -10.32
N VAL A 28 6.14 3.87 -10.38
CA VAL A 28 6.62 3.12 -11.54
C VAL A 28 5.74 1.89 -11.78
N TRP A 29 5.38 1.19 -10.71
CA TRP A 29 4.50 0.03 -10.80
C TRP A 29 3.11 0.39 -11.32
N ALA A 30 2.48 1.43 -10.76
CA ALA A 30 1.16 1.90 -11.19
C ALA A 30 1.18 2.41 -12.65
N LEU A 31 2.29 3.03 -13.08
CA LEU A 31 2.49 3.43 -14.49
C LEU A 31 2.56 2.22 -15.42
N LEU A 32 3.30 1.17 -15.03
CA LEU A 32 3.37 -0.07 -15.80
C LEU A 32 2.02 -0.76 -15.91
N GLU A 33 1.28 -0.88 -14.80
CA GLU A 33 -0.09 -1.44 -14.80
C GLU A 33 -1.03 -0.62 -15.69
N LEU A 34 -1.05 0.71 -15.53
CA LEU A 34 -1.90 1.59 -16.35
C LEU A 34 -1.56 1.48 -17.84
N THR A 35 -0.26 1.51 -18.19
CA THR A 35 0.19 1.37 -19.58
C THR A 35 -0.23 0.03 -20.15
N GLY A 36 -0.07 -1.06 -19.38
CA GLY A 36 -0.49 -2.40 -19.78
C GLY A 36 -2.01 -2.49 -20.01
N TYR A 37 -2.83 -1.94 -19.12
CA TYR A 37 -4.28 -1.95 -19.28
C TYR A 37 -4.74 -1.04 -20.43
N CYS A 38 -4.15 0.14 -20.61
CA CYS A 38 -4.44 1.00 -21.76
C CYS A 38 -4.05 0.31 -23.08
N LEU A 39 -2.91 -0.38 -23.11
CA LEU A 39 -2.47 -1.16 -24.27
C LEU A 39 -3.43 -2.32 -24.54
N LEU A 40 -3.90 -3.03 -23.51
CA LEU A 40 -4.90 -4.08 -23.64
C LEU A 40 -6.23 -3.53 -24.17
N VAL A 41 -6.73 -2.40 -23.67
CA VAL A 41 -7.97 -1.77 -24.16
C VAL A 41 -7.85 -1.35 -25.63
N THR A 42 -6.68 -0.84 -26.04
CA THR A 42 -6.44 -0.36 -27.41
C THR A 42 -6.12 -1.48 -28.40
N LEU A 43 -5.47 -2.56 -27.97
CA LEU A 43 -5.12 -3.72 -28.82
C LEU A 43 -6.18 -4.83 -28.81
N ALA A 44 -7.03 -4.92 -27.78
CA ALA A 44 -8.14 -5.89 -27.72
C ALA A 44 -9.06 -5.87 -28.96
N PRO A 45 -9.42 -4.72 -29.56
CA PRO A 45 -10.22 -4.72 -30.79
C PRO A 45 -9.46 -5.22 -32.04
N ILE A 46 -8.14 -5.39 -31.98
CA ILE A 46 -7.27 -5.75 -33.13
C ILE A 46 -6.98 -7.27 -33.18
N GLY A 47 -7.15 -7.99 -32.06
CA GLY A 47 -6.83 -9.41 -31.95
C GLY A 47 -8.03 -10.33 -32.19
N GLN A 48 -8.07 -10.93 -33.38
CA GLN A 48 -8.91 -12.07 -33.82
C GLN A 48 -10.44 -11.92 -33.63
N ASP A 49 -11.16 -11.88 -34.76
CA ASP A 49 -12.61 -11.97 -34.95
C ASP A 49 -13.51 -10.76 -34.64
N GLY A 50 -12.98 -9.61 -34.20
CA GLY A 50 -13.75 -8.35 -34.08
C GLY A 50 -14.94 -8.39 -33.11
N LYS A 51 -15.15 -9.50 -32.40
CA LYS A 51 -16.16 -9.70 -31.37
C LYS A 51 -15.49 -9.78 -30.01
N VAL A 52 -15.07 -8.64 -29.48
CA VAL A 52 -14.72 -8.53 -28.07
C VAL A 52 -16.03 -8.63 -27.27
N SER A 53 -16.15 -9.66 -26.43
CA SER A 53 -17.27 -9.76 -25.49
C SER A 53 -17.35 -8.48 -24.67
N ALA A 54 -18.50 -7.79 -24.69
CA ALA A 54 -18.69 -6.51 -24.00
C ALA A 54 -18.27 -6.57 -22.53
N HIS A 55 -18.46 -7.71 -21.87
CA HIS A 55 -18.03 -7.94 -20.49
C HIS A 55 -16.51 -7.83 -20.30
N ARG A 56 -15.70 -8.34 -21.24
CA ARG A 56 -14.23 -8.23 -21.17
C ARG A 56 -13.76 -6.79 -21.36
N TYR A 57 -14.37 -6.07 -22.31
CA TYR A 57 -14.05 -4.67 -22.54
C TYR A 57 -14.37 -3.80 -21.32
N VAL A 58 -15.55 -3.97 -20.72
CA VAL A 58 -15.94 -3.26 -19.50
C VAL A 58 -14.99 -3.58 -18.34
N LEU A 59 -14.55 -4.84 -18.20
CA LEU A 59 -13.56 -5.21 -17.18
C LEU A 59 -12.21 -4.51 -17.39
N TYR A 60 -11.71 -4.44 -18.62
CA TYR A 60 -10.43 -3.75 -18.89
C TYR A 60 -10.53 -2.24 -18.67
N VAL A 61 -11.64 -1.61 -19.06
CA VAL A 61 -11.87 -0.18 -18.80
C VAL A 61 -11.96 0.08 -17.29
N ALA A 62 -12.69 -0.74 -16.55
CA ALA A 62 -12.76 -0.63 -15.09
C ALA A 62 -11.37 -0.80 -14.44
N ALA A 63 -10.58 -1.78 -14.91
CA ALA A 63 -9.21 -1.99 -14.43
C ALA A 63 -8.29 -0.80 -14.72
N ALA A 64 -8.42 -0.17 -15.90
CA ALA A 64 -7.68 1.05 -16.25
C ALA A 64 -8.04 2.22 -15.33
N ILE A 65 -9.34 2.40 -15.02
CA ILE A 65 -9.81 3.43 -14.08
C ILE A 65 -9.23 3.19 -12.68
N VAL A 66 -9.32 1.97 -12.16
CA VAL A 66 -8.76 1.60 -10.85
C VAL A 66 -7.24 1.85 -10.81
N SER A 67 -6.53 1.48 -11.88
CA SER A 67 -5.09 1.73 -12.00
C SER A 67 -4.76 3.23 -12.05
N GLY A 68 -5.59 4.04 -12.73
CA GLY A 68 -5.47 5.49 -12.74
C GLY A 68 -5.68 6.12 -11.36
N ILE A 69 -6.66 5.65 -10.60
CA ILE A 69 -6.88 6.10 -9.21
C ILE A 69 -5.67 5.70 -8.34
N HIS A 70 -5.16 4.49 -8.49
CA HIS A 70 -3.98 4.02 -7.76
C HIS A 70 -2.73 4.86 -8.07
N LEU A 71 -2.55 5.24 -9.34
CA LEU A 71 -1.49 6.16 -9.76
C LEU A 71 -1.65 7.55 -9.14
N LEU A 72 -2.86 8.11 -9.14
CA LEU A 72 -3.15 9.39 -8.50
C LEU A 72 -2.84 9.33 -6.99
N CYS A 73 -3.27 8.27 -6.30
CA CYS A 73 -2.93 8.07 -4.90
C CYS A 73 -1.41 7.97 -4.66
N SER A 74 -0.68 7.31 -5.57
CA SER A 74 0.78 7.19 -5.47
C SER A 74 1.50 8.52 -5.70
N LEU A 75 0.97 9.37 -6.59
CA LEU A 75 1.43 10.76 -6.75
C LEU A 75 1.17 11.59 -5.49
N LEU A 76 0.00 11.44 -4.86
CA LEU A 76 -0.30 12.11 -3.58
C LEU A 76 0.68 11.68 -2.49
N LEU A 77 1.06 10.39 -2.44
CA LEU A 77 2.08 9.91 -1.50
C LEU A 77 3.44 10.57 -1.76
N LEU A 78 3.85 10.70 -3.03
CA LEU A 78 5.09 11.37 -3.38
C LEU A 78 5.08 12.84 -2.93
N VAL A 79 4.00 13.58 -3.22
CA VAL A 79 3.83 14.98 -2.78
C VAL A 79 3.80 15.07 -1.25
N ALA A 80 3.14 14.13 -0.58
CA ALA A 80 3.09 14.06 0.89
C ALA A 80 4.49 13.86 1.49
N ALA A 81 5.31 13.02 0.86
CA ALA A 81 6.69 12.77 1.28
C ALA A 81 7.54 14.03 1.14
N TYR A 82 7.44 14.76 0.02
CA TYR A 82 8.19 16.01 -0.19
C TYR A 82 7.71 17.16 0.71
N LYS A 83 6.39 17.37 0.82
CA LYS A 83 5.81 18.49 1.57
C LYS A 83 5.61 18.19 3.07
N LYS A 84 5.99 17.00 3.55
CA LYS A 84 5.75 16.52 4.93
C LYS A 84 4.28 16.68 5.36
N LEU A 85 3.35 16.39 4.44
CA LEU A 85 1.91 16.51 4.69
C LEU A 85 1.30 15.16 5.06
N ALA A 86 1.21 14.88 6.36
CA ALA A 86 0.62 13.64 6.88
C ALA A 86 -0.80 13.35 6.34
N SER A 87 -1.63 14.37 6.11
CA SER A 87 -3.00 14.18 5.65
C SER A 87 -3.08 13.48 4.27
N LEU A 88 -2.07 13.66 3.40
CA LEU A 88 -2.07 13.08 2.06
C LEU A 88 -1.56 11.63 2.00
N THR A 89 -0.97 11.10 3.07
CA THR A 89 -0.53 9.70 3.12
C THR A 89 -1.68 8.74 3.42
N LEU A 90 -2.76 9.23 4.08
CA LEU A 90 -3.91 8.42 4.48
C LEU A 90 -4.67 7.82 3.28
N PRO A 91 -5.07 8.59 2.25
CA PRO A 91 -5.80 8.04 1.12
C PRO A 91 -5.03 6.92 0.43
N TRP A 92 -3.72 7.10 0.24
CA TRP A 92 -2.87 6.07 -0.35
C TRP A 92 -2.79 4.81 0.51
N THR A 93 -2.61 4.93 1.84
CA THR A 93 -2.58 3.76 2.72
C THR A 93 -3.91 3.00 2.74
N ILE A 94 -5.04 3.71 2.68
CA ILE A 94 -6.38 3.10 2.65
C ILE A 94 -6.57 2.33 1.34
N VAL A 95 -6.32 2.97 0.20
CA VAL A 95 -6.46 2.33 -1.13
C VAL A 95 -5.54 1.12 -1.26
N THR A 96 -4.27 1.27 -0.90
CA THR A 96 -3.27 0.18 -0.97
C THR A 96 -3.63 -0.94 0.01
N GLY A 97 -4.14 -0.62 1.20
CA GLY A 97 -4.62 -1.58 2.18
C GLY A 97 -5.81 -2.41 1.68
N ILE A 98 -6.81 -1.76 1.06
CA ILE A 98 -7.96 -2.44 0.46
C ILE A 98 -7.51 -3.38 -0.66
N LEU A 99 -6.65 -2.89 -1.57
CA LEU A 99 -6.12 -3.71 -2.67
C LEU A 99 -5.34 -4.92 -2.13
N THR A 100 -4.50 -4.71 -1.11
CA THR A 100 -3.72 -5.79 -0.49
C THR A 100 -4.64 -6.83 0.16
N ALA A 101 -5.72 -6.41 0.82
CA ALA A 101 -6.71 -7.32 1.39
C ALA A 101 -7.44 -8.14 0.31
N LEU A 102 -7.81 -7.52 -0.81
CA LEU A 102 -8.42 -8.22 -1.95
C LEU A 102 -7.45 -9.25 -2.55
N PHE A 103 -6.19 -8.90 -2.75
CA PHE A 103 -5.17 -9.85 -3.21
C PHE A 103 -4.99 -11.02 -2.25
N PHE A 104 -5.00 -10.74 -0.94
CA PHE A 104 -4.91 -11.78 0.08
C PHE A 104 -6.11 -12.75 0.02
N VAL A 105 -7.33 -12.22 -0.09
CA VAL A 105 -8.53 -13.05 -0.25
C VAL A 105 -8.47 -13.87 -1.53
N MET A 106 -8.07 -13.28 -2.66
CA MET A 106 -7.89 -14.01 -3.92
C MET A 106 -6.85 -15.12 -3.80
N CYS A 107 -5.75 -14.90 -3.07
CA CYS A 107 -4.75 -15.94 -2.81
C CYS A 107 -5.35 -17.09 -1.98
N LEU A 108 -6.12 -16.79 -0.93
CA LEU A 108 -6.79 -17.82 -0.12
C LEU A 108 -7.80 -18.63 -0.93
N THR A 109 -8.58 -17.96 -1.79
CA THR A 109 -9.50 -18.63 -2.72
C THR A 109 -8.74 -19.49 -3.72
N GLY A 110 -7.62 -19.02 -4.26
CA GLY A 110 -6.75 -19.77 -5.16
C GLY A 110 -6.18 -21.03 -4.50
N ILE A 111 -5.65 -20.92 -3.27
CA ILE A 111 -5.17 -22.08 -2.49
C ILE A 111 -6.29 -23.09 -2.27
N SER A 112 -7.50 -22.62 -1.96
CA SER A 112 -8.66 -23.48 -1.73
C SER A 112 -9.08 -24.25 -3.00
N LEU A 113 -8.99 -23.60 -4.17
CA LEU A 113 -9.25 -24.24 -5.47
C LEU A 113 -8.20 -25.29 -5.81
N ILE A 114 -6.91 -24.98 -5.61
CA ILE A 114 -5.79 -25.92 -5.82
C ILE A 114 -5.93 -27.17 -4.94
N LEU A 115 -6.34 -26.99 -3.67
CA LEU A 115 -6.52 -28.12 -2.76
C LEU A 115 -7.66 -29.04 -3.20
N GLN A 116 -8.62 -28.53 -3.98
CA GLN A 116 -9.76 -29.27 -4.52
C GLN A 116 -9.47 -29.89 -5.89
N ASP A 117 -8.55 -29.33 -6.69
CA ASP A 117 -8.28 -29.78 -8.05
C ASP A 117 -6.88 -30.41 -8.20
N SER A 118 -6.83 -31.73 -8.45
CA SER A 118 -5.58 -32.48 -8.66
C SER A 118 -5.10 -32.42 -10.13
N GLY A 119 -5.11 -31.22 -10.71
CA GLY A 119 -4.84 -30.97 -12.13
C GLY A 119 -3.37 -30.73 -12.49
N LYS A 120 -3.03 -30.89 -13.78
CA LYS A 120 -1.68 -30.65 -14.35
C LYS A 120 -1.24 -29.17 -14.35
N THR A 121 -2.12 -28.22 -14.03
CA THR A 121 -1.81 -26.77 -13.97
C THR A 121 -1.28 -26.30 -12.61
N LEU A 122 -1.16 -27.22 -11.65
CA LEU A 122 -0.75 -26.95 -10.26
C LEU A 122 0.53 -26.11 -10.14
N GLU A 123 1.55 -26.39 -10.96
CA GLU A 123 2.85 -25.71 -10.89
C GLU A 123 2.74 -24.21 -11.20
N ILE A 124 1.96 -23.85 -12.23
CA ILE A 124 1.77 -22.45 -12.65
C ILE A 124 0.96 -21.71 -11.59
N GLU A 125 -0.08 -22.35 -11.06
CA GLU A 125 -0.96 -21.74 -10.05
C GLU A 125 -0.22 -21.49 -8.72
N ILE A 126 0.63 -22.42 -8.28
CA ILE A 126 1.48 -22.24 -7.10
C ILE A 126 2.44 -21.05 -7.29
N VAL A 127 3.09 -20.93 -8.44
CA VAL A 127 4.00 -19.80 -8.73
C VAL A 127 3.22 -18.48 -8.71
N VAL A 128 2.04 -18.43 -9.33
CA VAL A 128 1.20 -17.23 -9.33
C VAL A 128 0.80 -16.83 -7.92
N ILE A 129 0.36 -17.79 -7.08
CA ILE A 129 0.01 -17.53 -5.69
C ILE A 129 1.21 -17.06 -4.88
N ALA A 130 2.38 -17.70 -5.04
CA ALA A 130 3.60 -17.31 -4.33
C ALA A 130 4.03 -15.87 -4.65
N VAL A 131 3.94 -15.47 -5.92
CA VAL A 131 4.22 -14.09 -6.36
C VAL A 131 3.22 -13.11 -5.74
N HIS A 132 1.92 -13.43 -5.76
CA HIS A 132 0.89 -12.55 -5.19
C HIS A 132 1.00 -12.44 -3.67
N LEU A 133 1.34 -13.53 -2.98
CA LEU A 133 1.55 -13.55 -1.54
C LEU A 133 2.78 -12.72 -1.15
N THR A 134 3.88 -12.88 -1.88
CA THR A 134 5.10 -12.09 -1.67
C THR A 134 4.82 -10.60 -1.89
N ARG A 135 4.08 -10.26 -2.95
CA ARG A 135 3.62 -8.89 -3.22
C ARG A 135 2.77 -8.34 -2.07
N ALA A 136 1.85 -9.15 -1.53
CA ALA A 136 1.02 -8.74 -0.40
C ALA A 136 1.86 -8.47 0.86
N CYS A 137 2.81 -9.35 1.19
CA CYS A 137 3.72 -9.17 2.32
C CYS A 137 4.56 -7.89 2.21
N ILE A 138 5.14 -7.64 1.03
CA ILE A 138 5.88 -6.40 0.76
C ILE A 138 4.96 -5.18 0.91
N SER A 139 3.73 -5.27 0.40
CA SER A 139 2.75 -4.17 0.49
C SER A 139 2.39 -3.85 1.94
N VAL A 140 2.19 -4.87 2.79
CA VAL A 140 1.94 -4.67 4.23
C VAL A 140 3.11 -3.97 4.90
N TYR A 141 4.35 -4.39 4.60
CA TYR A 141 5.54 -3.71 5.11
C TYR A 141 5.58 -2.23 4.69
N CYS A 142 5.33 -1.94 3.41
CA CYS A 142 5.26 -0.56 2.90
C CYS A 142 4.18 0.27 3.61
N ILE A 143 3.00 -0.30 3.86
CA ILE A 143 1.92 0.37 4.60
C ILE A 143 2.38 0.70 6.03
N VAL A 144 3.02 -0.23 6.74
CA VAL A 144 3.51 0.00 8.10
C VAL A 144 4.57 1.11 8.15
N VAL A 145 5.48 1.15 7.17
CA VAL A 145 6.50 2.20 7.06
C VAL A 145 5.86 3.57 6.83
N VAL A 146 4.95 3.67 5.86
CA VAL A 146 4.25 4.92 5.54
C VAL A 146 3.37 5.38 6.71
N HIS A 147 2.68 4.45 7.37
CA HIS A 147 1.87 4.74 8.54
C HIS A 147 2.73 5.19 9.73
N SER A 148 3.91 4.60 9.92
CA SER A 148 4.87 5.06 10.92
C SER A 148 5.32 6.49 10.64
N ARG A 149 5.58 6.84 9.37
CA ARG A 149 5.96 8.22 8.99
C ARG A 149 4.81 9.21 9.18
N HIS A 150 3.59 8.78 8.88
CA HIS A 150 2.39 9.57 9.13
C HIS A 150 2.28 9.93 10.62
N LYS A 151 2.45 8.95 11.51
CA LYS A 151 2.45 9.19 12.96
C LYS A 151 3.58 10.13 13.38
N GLU A 152 4.80 9.93 12.90
CA GLU A 152 5.95 10.78 13.22
C GLU A 152 5.67 12.26 12.89
N ILE A 153 5.14 12.55 11.69
CA ILE A 153 4.78 13.91 11.28
C ILE A 153 3.65 14.49 12.15
N MET A 154 2.68 13.66 12.57
CA MET A 154 1.61 14.10 13.47
C MET A 154 2.16 14.46 14.86
N TYR A 155 3.05 13.64 15.42
CA TYR A 155 3.70 13.94 16.70
C TYR A 155 4.53 15.24 16.64
N GLU A 156 5.31 15.45 15.57
CA GLU A 156 6.06 16.71 15.37
C GLU A 156 5.13 17.94 15.33
N LYS A 157 3.98 17.84 14.64
CA LYS A 157 3.00 18.93 14.54
C LYS A 157 2.29 19.20 15.86
N ASP A 158 1.94 18.15 16.59
CA ASP A 158 1.32 18.25 17.90
C ASP A 158 2.30 18.92 18.87
N GLU A 159 3.56 18.46 18.94
CA GLU A 159 4.59 19.07 19.79
C GLU A 159 4.81 20.56 19.47
N ALA A 160 4.88 20.93 18.18
CA ALA A 160 5.00 22.33 17.76
C ALA A 160 3.77 23.18 18.15
N ARG A 161 2.55 22.63 17.99
CA ARG A 161 1.31 23.29 18.41
C ARG A 161 1.27 23.48 19.93
N PHE A 162 1.77 22.50 20.69
CA PHE A 162 1.83 22.57 22.15
C PHE A 162 2.88 23.57 22.65
N GLN A 163 4.08 23.59 22.07
CA GLN A 163 5.09 24.60 22.37
C GLN A 163 4.59 26.02 22.06
N GLY A 164 3.85 26.21 20.96
CA GLY A 164 3.21 27.48 20.62
C GLY A 164 2.05 27.88 21.55
N SER A 165 1.52 26.95 22.35
CA SER A 165 0.37 27.20 23.24
C SER A 165 0.75 27.49 24.70
N ALA A 166 2.04 27.61 25.02
CA ALA A 166 2.58 27.95 26.35
C ALA A 166 2.08 27.08 27.55
N ARG A 167 1.48 25.92 27.30
CA ARG A 167 1.21 24.93 28.35
C ARG A 167 2.43 24.03 28.51
N MET A 168 3.35 24.42 29.40
CA MET A 168 4.40 23.52 29.88
C MET A 168 3.77 22.30 30.53
N TYR A 169 4.03 21.10 29.99
CA TYR A 169 3.79 19.86 30.70
C TYR A 169 5.03 19.52 31.50
N TYR A 170 4.89 19.43 32.82
CA TYR A 170 5.84 18.68 33.64
C TYR A 170 5.60 17.20 33.37
N PRO A 171 6.62 16.41 32.99
CA PRO A 171 6.46 14.98 32.90
C PRO A 171 6.08 14.45 34.29
N VAL A 172 4.90 13.82 34.39
CA VAL A 172 4.51 13.10 35.60
C VAL A 172 5.47 11.91 35.73
N LYS A 173 6.41 11.99 36.67
CA LYS A 173 7.29 10.88 37.03
C LYS A 173 6.42 9.72 37.49
N THR A 174 6.37 8.64 36.73
CA THR A 174 5.70 7.39 37.10
C THR A 174 6.56 6.54 38.06
N SER A 175 7.40 7.14 38.92
CA SER A 175 8.26 6.39 39.86
C SER A 175 7.55 5.90 41.11
N ASP A 176 6.31 6.34 41.37
CA ASP A 176 5.70 6.17 42.70
C ASP A 176 4.52 5.18 42.67
N TYR A 177 4.69 4.06 41.97
CA TYR A 177 3.89 2.86 42.23
C TYR A 177 4.76 1.85 42.97
N PRO A 178 4.63 1.70 44.31
CA PRO A 178 5.21 0.56 44.98
C PRO A 178 4.47 -0.69 44.48
N VAL A 179 5.19 -1.51 43.73
CA VAL A 179 4.80 -2.89 43.43
C VAL A 179 4.89 -3.64 44.76
N VAL A 180 3.76 -3.79 45.45
CA VAL A 180 3.64 -4.67 46.60
C VAL A 180 3.53 -6.09 46.05
N PHE A 181 4.54 -6.90 46.34
CA PHE A 181 4.59 -8.35 46.10
C PHE A 181 3.52 -9.09 46.89
#